data_AF-A0A419JSN4-F1
#
_entry.id   AF-A0A419JSN4-F1
#
_cell.length_a   1.000
_cell.length_b   1.000
_cell.length_c   1.000
_cell.angle_alpha   90.00
_cell.angle_beta   90.00
_cell.angle_gamma   90.00
#
_symmetry.space_group_name_H-M   'P 1'
#
loop_
_entity.id
_entity.type
_entity.pdbx_description
1 polymer ?
#
loop_
_entity_poly.entity_id
_entity_poly.type
_entity_poly.pdbx_seq_one_letter_code
_entity_poly.pdbx_strand_id
1 'polypeptide(L)'
;LPIMTIAFDNVKYSNKPEKWNMRVVLGIATVLGIAGVISSFGIFYIGEEILHMTRECIQPFIYLKLSVAGHLTLFVTRTRGPFWSIKPAKILLFAVISTQTVATLIVVYGILMPPIGWTLALFVWAYALAWFIVNDYVKRAAYDVFEHGKIIFHR
;
A
#
# COMPACT_ATOMS: atom_id res chain seq x y z
N LEU A 1 -13.64 -0.37 6.85
CA LEU A 1 -14.42 0.17 5.71
C LEU A 1 -13.87 -0.29 4.35
N PRO A 2 -12.58 -0.09 4.02
CA PRO A 2 -12.09 -0.30 2.64
C PRO A 2 -12.24 -1.73 2.13
N ILE A 3 -12.03 -2.74 2.99
CA ILE A 3 -12.13 -4.16 2.61
C ILE A 3 -13.51 -4.50 2.05
N MET A 4 -14.59 -4.01 2.67
CA MET A 4 -15.95 -4.24 2.16
C MET A 4 -16.20 -3.50 0.84
N THR A 5 -15.58 -2.34 0.64
CA THR A 5 -15.76 -1.54 -0.58
C THR A 5 -15.11 -2.15 -1.82
N ILE A 6 -14.21 -3.13 -1.66
CA ILE A 6 -13.60 -3.88 -2.78
C ILE A 6 -14.69 -4.61 -3.58
N ALA A 7 -15.75 -5.09 -2.93
CA ALA A 7 -16.87 -5.76 -3.60
C ALA A 7 -17.68 -4.83 -4.53
N PHE A 8 -17.60 -3.51 -4.32
CA PHE A 8 -18.31 -2.49 -5.09
C PHE A 8 -17.38 -1.69 -6.01
N ASP A 9 -16.16 -2.19 -6.20
CA ASP A 9 -15.14 -1.48 -6.95
C ASP A 9 -15.25 -1.71 -8.46
N ASN A 10 -14.77 -0.74 -9.24
CA ASN A 10 -14.82 -0.81 -10.70
C ASN A 10 -13.75 -1.78 -11.21
N VAL A 11 -14.18 -2.88 -11.83
CA VAL A 11 -13.30 -3.87 -12.47
C VAL A 11 -13.59 -3.98 -13.96
N LYS A 12 -12.55 -4.19 -14.77
CA LYS A 12 -12.72 -4.61 -16.18
C LYS A 12 -12.78 -6.13 -16.21
N TYR A 13 -13.91 -6.68 -16.62
CA TYR A 13 -14.08 -8.12 -16.79
C TYR A 13 -13.32 -8.60 -18.03
N SER A 14 -12.92 -9.87 -18.00
CA SER A 14 -12.30 -10.55 -19.14
C SER A 14 -13.35 -11.25 -19.99
N ASN A 15 -13.21 -11.17 -21.31
CA ASN A 15 -14.09 -11.88 -22.25
C ASN A 15 -13.75 -13.38 -22.37
N LYS A 16 -12.75 -13.86 -21.63
CA LYS A 16 -12.36 -15.26 -21.54
C LYS A 16 -12.50 -15.72 -20.09
N PRO A 17 -12.80 -17.01 -19.84
CA PRO A 17 -12.89 -17.53 -18.48
C PRO A 17 -11.55 -17.31 -17.75
N GLU A 18 -11.60 -16.55 -16.65
CA GLU A 18 -10.44 -16.29 -15.80
C GLU A 18 -10.06 -17.58 -15.07
N LYS A 19 -8.81 -18.02 -15.29
CA LYS A 19 -8.22 -19.12 -14.54
C LYS A 19 -7.44 -18.53 -13.36
N TRP A 20 -7.72 -19.02 -12.16
CA TRP A 20 -6.99 -18.62 -10.96
C TRP A 20 -5.55 -19.13 -11.01
N ASN A 21 -4.64 -18.28 -11.48
CA ASN A 21 -3.21 -18.59 -11.50
C ASN A 21 -2.58 -18.23 -10.15
N MET A 22 -2.68 -19.16 -9.19
CA MET A 22 -2.15 -18.96 -7.84
C MET A 22 -0.64 -18.68 -7.81
N ARG A 23 0.13 -19.18 -8.78
CA ARG A 23 1.56 -18.88 -8.89
C ARG A 23 1.81 -17.39 -9.11
N VAL A 24 1.04 -16.77 -10.00
CA VAL A 24 1.14 -15.33 -10.28
C VAL A 24 0.62 -14.52 -9.10
N VAL A 25 -0.54 -14.89 -8.54
CA VAL A 25 -1.14 -14.18 -7.41
C VAL A 25 -0.20 -14.18 -6.19
N LEU A 26 0.31 -15.35 -5.81
CA LEU A 26 1.26 -15.47 -4.68
C LEU A 26 2.61 -14.83 -4.99
N GLY A 27 3.10 -14.95 -6.23
CA GLY A 27 4.35 -14.32 -6.65
C GLY A 27 4.31 -12.80 -6.49
N ILE A 28 3.23 -12.17 -6.95
CA ILE A 28 3.06 -10.71 -6.87
C ILE A 28 2.82 -10.26 -5.43
N ALA A 29 2.02 -11.01 -4.67
CA ALA A 29 1.82 -10.75 -3.24
C ALA A 29 3.16 -10.81 -2.48
N THR A 30 4.03 -11.76 -2.80
CA THR A 30 5.35 -11.90 -2.18
C THR A 30 6.26 -10.73 -2.53
N VAL A 31 6.35 -10.36 -3.82
CA VAL A 31 7.18 -9.24 -4.27
C VAL A 31 6.74 -7.93 -3.62
N LEU A 32 5.44 -7.64 -3.62
CA LEU A 32 4.90 -6.45 -2.97
C LEU A 32 5.06 -6.49 -1.45
N GLY A 33 4.95 -7.66 -0.84
CA GLY A 33 5.21 -7.86 0.59
C GLY A 33 6.66 -7.51 0.96
N ILE A 34 7.64 -8.03 0.20
CA ILE A 34 9.06 -7.73 0.40
C ILE A 34 9.33 -6.23 0.22
N ALA A 35 8.80 -5.62 -0.85
CA ALA A 35 8.93 -4.18 -1.07
C ALA A 35 8.31 -3.36 0.08
N GLY A 36 7.16 -3.79 0.60
CA GLY A 36 6.51 -3.20 1.76
C GLY A 36 7.34 -3.30 3.05
N VAL A 37 8.00 -4.44 3.27
CA VAL A 37 8.91 -4.66 4.40
C VAL A 37 10.14 -3.74 4.30
N ILE A 38 10.79 -3.69 3.13
CA ILE A 38 11.93 -2.78 2.88
C ILE A 38 11.51 -1.34 3.15
N SER A 39 10.33 -0.93 2.66
CA SER A 39 9.75 0.38 2.92
C SER A 39 9.48 0.64 4.41
N SER A 40 9.00 -0.35 5.16
CA SER A 40 8.77 -0.23 6.61
C SER A 40 10.07 -0.03 7.38
N PHE A 41 11.07 -0.87 7.12
CA PHE A 41 12.36 -0.75 7.79
C PHE A 41 13.11 0.52 7.38
N GLY A 42 12.93 0.99 6.14
CA GLY A 42 13.49 2.26 5.68
C GLY A 42 12.97 3.46 6.50
N ILE A 43 11.66 3.56 6.71
CA ILE A 43 11.13 4.68 7.51
C ILE A 43 11.48 4.52 8.99
N PHE A 44 11.53 3.28 9.49
CA PHE A 44 11.92 2.99 10.86
C PHE A 44 13.36 3.44 11.13
N TYR A 45 14.28 3.09 10.22
CA TYR A 45 15.67 3.54 10.27
C TYR A 45 15.78 5.07 10.23
N ILE A 46 15.00 5.75 9.39
CA ILE A 46 14.96 7.22 9.37
C ILE A 46 14.49 7.78 10.71
N GLY A 47 13.44 7.20 11.30
CA GLY A 47 12.91 7.63 12.60
C GLY A 47 13.87 7.43 13.76
N GLU A 48 14.53 6.26 13.83
CA GLU A 48 15.43 5.88 14.92
C GLU A 48 16.81 6.54 14.77
N GLU A 49 17.44 6.40 13.61
CA GLU A 49 18.86 6.74 13.43
C GLU A 49 19.09 8.18 12.94
N ILE A 50 18.19 8.73 12.13
CA ILE A 50 18.36 10.07 11.54
C ILE A 50 17.65 11.13 12.38
N LEU A 51 16.43 10.85 12.80
CA LEU A 51 15.59 11.77 13.56
C LEU A 51 15.75 11.60 15.09
N HIS A 52 16.48 10.58 15.54
CA HIS A 52 16.72 10.26 16.96
C HIS A 52 15.44 10.30 17.81
N MET A 53 14.35 9.74 17.28
CA MET A 53 13.05 9.79 17.92
C MET A 53 13.01 8.88 19.15
N THR A 54 12.31 9.32 20.20
CA THR A 54 12.02 8.45 21.35
C THR A 54 11.12 7.30 20.93
N ARG A 55 11.19 6.16 21.63
CA ARG A 55 10.33 4.99 21.36
C ARG A 55 8.84 5.33 21.36
N GLU A 56 8.44 6.24 22.24
CA GLU A 56 7.08 6.77 22.34
C GLU A 56 6.61 7.50 21.07
N CYS A 57 7.52 8.18 20.36
CA CYS A 57 7.21 8.83 19.08
C CYS A 57 7.33 7.87 17.89
N ILE A 58 8.16 6.82 17.99
CA ILE A 58 8.31 5.82 16.92
C ILE A 58 7.03 4.99 16.74
N GLN A 59 6.35 4.62 17.83
CA GLN A 59 5.09 3.85 17.77
C GLN A 59 4.01 4.53 16.89
N PRO A 60 3.58 5.78 17.17
CA PRO A 60 2.61 6.51 16.34
C PRO A 60 3.10 6.75 14.91
N PHE A 61 4.41 6.97 14.73
CA PHE A 61 5.03 7.18 13.43
C PHE A 61 4.94 5.94 12.53
N ILE A 62 5.29 4.77 13.05
CA ILE A 62 5.19 3.50 12.33
C ILE A 62 3.73 3.09 12.13
N TYR A 63 2.86 3.32 13.12
CA TYR A 63 1.43 3.10 12.98
C TYR A 63 0.85 3.88 11.79
N LEU A 64 1.14 5.18 11.69
CA LEU A 64 0.66 6.00 10.58
C LEU A 64 1.16 5.48 9.24
N LYS A 65 2.45 5.11 9.16
CA LYS A 65 3.02 4.54 7.93
C LYS A 65 2.31 3.26 7.51
N LEU A 66 2.11 2.32 8.44
CA LEU A 66 1.46 1.04 8.13
C LEU A 66 0.00 1.24 7.72
N SER A 67 -0.72 2.14 8.39
CA SER A 67 -2.10 2.49 8.05
C SER A 67 -2.19 3.04 6.63
N VAL A 68 -1.42 4.10 6.31
CA VAL A 68 -1.43 4.76 5.01
C VAL A 68 -0.96 3.81 3.90
N ALA A 69 0.19 3.15 4.09
CA ALA A 69 0.75 2.24 3.09
C ALA A 69 -0.18 1.05 2.79
N GLY A 70 -0.84 0.48 3.82
CA GLY A 70 -1.79 -0.62 3.63
C GLY A 70 -2.97 -0.22 2.74
N HIS A 71 -3.51 0.99 2.95
CA HIS A 71 -4.63 1.49 2.14
C HIS A 71 -4.18 1.90 0.74
N LEU A 72 -2.98 2.48 0.59
CA LEU A 72 -2.41 2.80 -0.71
C LEU A 72 -2.13 1.52 -1.54
N THR A 73 -1.74 0.43 -0.88
CA THR A 73 -1.51 -0.87 -1.55
C THR A 73 -2.78 -1.40 -2.22
N LEU A 74 -3.97 -1.16 -1.65
CA LEU A 74 -5.25 -1.51 -2.29
C LEU A 74 -5.40 -0.85 -3.66
N PHE A 75 -4.98 0.42 -3.82
CA PHE A 75 -5.03 1.09 -5.11
C PHE A 75 -4.03 0.50 -6.12
N VAL A 76 -2.87 0.04 -5.65
CA VAL A 76 -1.85 -0.62 -6.49
C VAL A 76 -2.36 -1.97 -7.01
N THR A 77 -2.95 -2.79 -6.14
CA THR A 77 -3.31 -4.19 -6.42
C THR A 77 -4.63 -4.35 -7.16
N ARG A 78 -5.49 -3.32 -7.13
CA ARG A 78 -6.78 -3.29 -7.86
C ARG A 78 -6.66 -3.46 -9.37
N THR A 79 -5.53 -3.10 -9.96
CA THR A 79 -5.33 -3.14 -11.41
C THR A 79 -4.02 -3.84 -11.76
N ARG A 80 -4.01 -4.64 -12.84
CA ARG A 80 -2.76 -5.24 -13.37
C ARG A 80 -1.84 -4.20 -14.01
N GLY A 81 -2.42 -3.25 -14.75
CA GLY A 81 -1.71 -2.10 -15.32
C GLY A 81 -1.39 -1.02 -14.29
N PRO A 82 -0.98 0.19 -14.71
CA PRO A 82 -0.74 1.31 -13.79
C PRO A 82 -1.97 1.59 -12.92
N PHE A 83 -1.78 2.00 -11.67
CA PHE A 83 -2.88 2.23 -10.71
C PHE A 83 -3.98 3.18 -11.22
N TRP A 84 -3.63 4.08 -12.17
CA TRP A 84 -4.53 5.07 -12.76
C TRP A 84 -5.29 4.59 -14.01
N SER A 85 -5.02 3.35 -14.47
CA SER A 85 -5.64 2.78 -15.67
C SER A 85 -7.16 2.59 -15.56
N ILE A 86 -7.67 2.37 -14.34
CA ILE A 86 -9.10 2.25 -14.05
C ILE A 86 -9.41 3.18 -12.88
N LYS A 87 -10.41 4.06 -13.04
CA LYS A 87 -10.80 4.98 -11.96
C LYS A 87 -11.44 4.20 -10.80
N PRO A 88 -10.97 4.37 -9.55
CA PRO A 88 -11.56 3.69 -8.39
C PRO A 88 -13.00 4.11 -8.19
N ALA A 89 -13.82 3.19 -7.67
CA ALA A 89 -15.16 3.52 -7.26
C ALA A 89 -15.09 4.66 -6.21
N LYS A 90 -16.02 5.62 -6.33
CA LYS A 90 -16.07 6.76 -5.40
C LYS A 90 -16.18 6.28 -3.95
N ILE A 91 -16.93 5.21 -3.72
CA ILE A 91 -17.12 4.60 -2.40
C ILE A 91 -15.78 4.13 -1.80
N LEU A 92 -14.93 3.49 -2.60
CA LEU A 92 -13.60 3.03 -2.15
C LEU A 92 -12.67 4.21 -1.84
N LEU A 93 -12.68 5.26 -2.69
CA LEU A 93 -11.95 6.50 -2.42
C LEU A 93 -12.39 7.15 -1.11
N PHE A 94 -13.70 7.35 -0.92
CA PHE A 94 -14.24 7.94 0.30
C PHE A 94 -13.92 7.09 1.55
N ALA A 95 -14.00 5.77 1.44
CA ALA A 95 -13.66 4.87 2.54
C ALA A 95 -12.20 4.99 2.95
N VAL A 96 -11.27 5.10 1.99
CA VAL A 96 -9.84 5.28 2.31
C VAL A 96 -9.57 6.69 2.85
N ILE A 97 -10.09 7.73 2.21
CA ILE A 97 -9.85 9.12 2.64
C ILE A 97 -10.40 9.34 4.05
N SER A 98 -11.62 8.86 4.34
CA SER A 98 -12.21 9.00 5.69
C SER A 98 -11.41 8.27 6.75
N THR A 99 -11.04 7.01 6.53
CA THR A 99 -10.28 6.22 7.52
C THR A 99 -8.88 6.79 7.74
N GLN A 100 -8.21 7.24 6.68
CA GLN A 100 -6.87 7.80 6.76
C GLN A 100 -6.85 9.20 7.35
N THR A 101 -7.89 10.00 7.11
CA THR A 101 -8.07 11.30 7.80
C THR A 101 -8.20 11.06 9.30
N VAL A 102 -9.08 10.15 9.72
CA VAL A 102 -9.26 9.80 11.15
C VAL A 102 -7.95 9.28 11.75
N ALA A 103 -7.27 8.34 11.08
CA ALA A 103 -5.98 7.82 11.56
C ALA A 103 -4.93 8.93 11.70
N THR A 104 -4.84 9.86 10.74
CA THR A 104 -3.89 10.98 10.80
C THR A 104 -4.22 11.90 11.97
N LEU A 105 -5.49 12.25 12.20
CA LEU A 105 -5.90 13.10 13.32
C LEU A 105 -5.60 12.45 14.68
N ILE A 106 -5.82 11.14 14.81
CA ILE A 106 -5.49 10.38 16.02
C ILE A 106 -3.99 10.52 16.37
N VAL A 107 -3.13 10.34 15.37
CA VAL A 107 -1.67 10.35 15.53
C VAL A 107 -1.13 11.78 15.75
N VAL A 108 -1.72 12.77 15.07
CA VAL A 108 -1.30 14.17 15.19
C VAL A 108 -1.70 14.77 16.53
N TYR A 109 -2.92 14.52 17.00
CA TYR A 109 -3.44 15.08 18.26
C TYR A 109 -3.18 14.20 19.49
N GLY A 110 -2.64 12.99 19.30
CA GLY A 110 -2.23 12.12 20.38
C GLY A 110 -3.41 11.42 21.08
N ILE A 111 -4.41 10.99 20.31
CA ILE A 111 -5.53 10.20 20.82
C ILE A 111 -5.04 8.74 20.93
N LEU A 112 -4.98 8.18 22.14
CA LEU A 112 -4.49 6.82 22.45
C LEU A 112 -2.98 6.55 22.26
N MET A 113 -2.23 7.50 21.72
CA MET A 113 -0.79 7.39 21.50
C MET A 113 -0.12 8.77 21.61
N PRO A 114 1.20 8.87 21.84
CA PRO A 114 1.90 10.15 21.91
C PRO A 114 1.74 10.97 20.61
N PRO A 115 1.52 12.29 20.71
CA PRO A 115 1.36 13.13 19.52
C PRO A 115 2.68 13.32 18.78
N ILE A 116 2.70 13.11 17.46
CA ILE A 116 3.89 13.35 16.62
C ILE A 116 3.83 14.70 15.87
N GLY A 117 2.66 15.35 15.87
CA GLY A 117 2.42 16.60 15.15
C GLY A 117 2.34 16.46 13.63
N TRP A 118 2.00 17.57 12.97
CA TRP A 118 1.74 17.61 11.52
C TRP A 118 3.01 17.40 10.67
N THR A 119 4.16 17.91 11.11
CA THR A 119 5.40 17.84 10.34
C THR A 119 5.81 16.39 10.08
N LEU A 120 5.83 15.56 11.13
CA LEU A 120 6.15 14.14 11.01
C LEU A 120 5.04 13.36 10.30
N ALA A 121 3.77 13.71 10.52
CA ALA A 121 2.67 13.08 9.81
C ALA A 121 2.74 13.32 8.29
N LEU A 122 3.00 14.56 7.86
CA LEU A 122 3.19 14.90 6.45
C LEU A 122 4.41 14.22 5.85
N PHE A 123 5.50 14.09 6.61
CA PHE A 123 6.67 13.32 6.20
C PHE A 123 6.32 11.84 5.93
N VAL A 124 5.58 11.20 6.82
CA VAL A 124 5.09 9.82 6.64
C VAL A 124 4.23 9.71 5.38
N TRP A 125 3.33 10.67 5.15
CA TRP A 125 2.50 10.71 3.95
C TRP A 125 3.31 10.85 2.67
N ALA A 126 4.27 11.77 2.64
CA ALA A 126 5.16 11.95 1.49
C ALA A 126 5.96 10.67 1.20
N TYR A 127 6.52 10.05 2.23
CA TYR A 127 7.24 8.78 2.12
C TYR A 127 6.33 7.65 1.60
N ALA A 128 5.12 7.52 2.14
CA ALA A 128 4.16 6.50 1.73
C ALA A 128 3.70 6.71 0.28
N LEU A 129 3.50 7.95 -0.16
CA LEU A 129 3.16 8.29 -1.54
C LEU A 129 4.31 8.00 -2.51
N ALA A 130 5.56 8.29 -2.12
CA ALA A 130 6.73 7.93 -2.90
C ALA A 130 6.82 6.41 -3.08
N TRP A 131 6.67 5.64 -1.99
CA TRP A 131 6.66 4.19 -2.04
C TRP A 131 5.45 3.61 -2.78
N PHE A 132 4.30 4.29 -2.77
CA PHE A 132 3.15 3.89 -3.56
C PHE A 132 3.47 3.89 -5.06
N ILE A 133 4.17 4.92 -5.55
CA ILE A 133 4.62 4.99 -6.94
C ILE A 133 5.63 3.87 -7.23
N VAL A 134 6.62 3.67 -6.35
CA VAL A 134 7.61 2.59 -6.48
C VAL A 134 6.93 1.22 -6.53
N ASN A 135 5.98 0.95 -5.64
CA ASN A 135 5.23 -0.31 -5.62
C ASN A 135 4.42 -0.54 -6.90
N ASP A 136 3.86 0.51 -7.50
CA ASP A 136 3.16 0.38 -8.78
C ASP A 136 4.10 0.01 -9.94
N TYR A 137 5.35 0.48 -9.91
CA TYR A 137 6.39 0.04 -10.85
C TYR A 137 6.86 -1.39 -10.57
N VAL A 138 7.17 -1.72 -9.32
CA VAL A 138 7.60 -3.05 -8.90
C VAL A 138 6.55 -4.11 -9.24
N LYS A 139 5.28 -3.82 -9.00
CA LYS A 139 4.15 -4.66 -9.40
C LYS A 139 4.17 -4.95 -10.90
N ARG A 140 4.31 -3.90 -11.73
CA ARG A 140 4.30 -4.04 -13.19
C ARG A 140 5.48 -4.88 -13.67
N ALA A 141 6.68 -4.61 -13.18
CA ALA A 141 7.85 -5.42 -13.47
C ALA A 141 7.65 -6.89 -13.06
N ALA A 142 7.02 -7.15 -11.92
CA ALA A 142 6.69 -8.51 -11.49
C ALA A 142 5.69 -9.18 -12.44
N TYR A 143 4.60 -8.50 -12.83
CA TYR A 143 3.67 -9.01 -13.84
C TYR A 143 4.39 -9.32 -15.16
N ASP A 144 5.26 -8.44 -15.64
CA ASP A 144 6.00 -8.64 -16.88
C ASP A 144 6.87 -9.90 -16.79
N VAL A 145 7.58 -10.12 -15.68
CA VAL A 145 8.39 -11.34 -15.48
C VAL A 145 7.52 -12.61 -15.45
N PHE A 146 6.38 -12.57 -14.75
CA PHE A 146 5.51 -13.74 -14.63
C PHE A 146 4.68 -14.02 -15.90
N GLU A 147 4.35 -13.01 -16.70
CA GLU A 147 3.55 -13.16 -17.93
C GLU A 147 4.41 -13.37 -19.18
N HIS A 148 5.60 -12.75 -19.30
CA HIS A 148 6.59 -13.10 -20.34
C HIS A 148 7.20 -14.47 -20.07
N GLY A 149 7.26 -14.85 -18.79
CA GLY A 149 7.45 -16.22 -18.36
C GLY A 149 6.23 -17.11 -18.66
N LYS A 150 5.94 -17.37 -19.94
CA LYS A 150 5.56 -18.74 -20.36
C LYS A 150 6.73 -19.68 -20.04
N ILE A 151 7.12 -19.76 -18.77
CA ILE A 151 7.98 -20.81 -18.28
C ILE A 151 7.07 -22.03 -18.32
N ILE A 152 7.15 -22.73 -19.46
CA ILE A 152 6.54 -24.02 -19.73
C ILE A 152 7.10 -24.98 -18.68
N PHE A 153 6.47 -25.02 -17.52
CA PHE A 153 6.54 -26.18 -16.67
C PHE A 153 5.26 -26.96 -16.94
N HIS A 154 5.35 -27.74 -18.01
CA HIS A 154 4.51 -28.91 -18.18
C HIS A 154 4.75 -29.82 -16.98
N ARG A 155 3.72 -30.07 -16.19
CA ARG A 155 3.57 -31.34 -15.50
C ARG A 155 2.10 -31.66 -15.34
#